data_AF-A0A9Q0P9U8-F1
#
_entry.id   AF-A0A9Q0P9U8-F1
#
_cell.length_a   1.000
_cell.length_b   1.000
_cell.length_c   1.000
_cell.angle_alpha   90.00
_cell.angle_beta   90.00
_cell.angle_gamma   90.00
#
_symmetry.space_group_name_H-M   'P 1'
#
loop_
_entity.id
_entity.type
_entity.pdbx_description
1 polymer ?
#
loop_
_entity_poly.entity_id
_entity_poly.type
_entity_poly.pdbx_seq_one_letter_code
_entity_poly.pdbx_strand_id
1 'polypeptide(L)'
;MDVRSKARTLSGPVSDPSKLPKWNYDGSSTGQAPGQDSEVILYPQAIFRDPFRRGSNILVICDAYTPAGEPIPTNKRCRAAKIFSHPDVAAEVTWYGLEQEYTLLQKDVKWPLGWPIGGYPGPQGPYYCGAGVDKAFGRDIVDAHYKACLYAGINISGINGEVMPGQWEFQVGPSIGISAADELWAARYILERITEVAGVVLSLDPKPIEGDWNGAGAHTNYSTKSMRNEGGYEVIKKAIEKLGLRHKEHIAAYGEGNERRLTGKHETADINTFKW
;
A
#
# COMPACT_ATOMS: atom_id res chain seq x y z
N MET A 1 -7.01 -2.91 -6.94
CA MET A 1 -7.23 -2.58 -5.52
C MET A 1 -8.66 -2.09 -5.37
N ASP A 2 -9.38 -2.44 -4.29
CA ASP A 2 -10.77 -2.01 -4.10
C ASP A 2 -10.92 -1.12 -2.85
N VAL A 3 -10.49 0.15 -2.94
CA VAL A 3 -10.69 1.14 -1.87
C VAL A 3 -11.99 1.91 -2.13
N ARG A 4 -12.81 2.09 -1.09
CA ARG A 4 -14.09 2.81 -1.16
C ARG A 4 -14.05 4.04 -0.26
N SER A 5 -14.76 5.10 -0.66
CA SER A 5 -14.88 6.31 0.16
C SER A 5 -16.20 7.02 -0.09
N LYS A 6 -16.66 7.80 0.89
CA LYS A 6 -17.76 8.76 0.78
C LYS A 6 -17.51 9.93 1.75
N ALA A 7 -18.18 11.06 1.55
CA ALA A 7 -17.95 12.27 2.32
C ALA A 7 -19.20 12.69 3.11
N ARG A 8 -18.99 13.24 4.31
CA ARG A 8 -20.02 13.92 5.11
C ARG A 8 -19.53 15.29 5.56
N THR A 9 -20.46 16.19 5.81
CA THR A 9 -20.19 17.48 6.45
C THR A 9 -20.14 17.31 7.97
N LEU A 10 -19.15 17.94 8.61
CA LEU A 10 -19.05 18.08 10.06
C LEU A 10 -19.23 19.56 10.43
N SER A 11 -19.66 19.85 11.64
CA SER A 11 -19.90 21.23 12.10
C SER A 11 -18.62 22.04 12.30
N GLY A 12 -17.47 21.39 12.39
CA GLY A 12 -16.17 22.05 12.54
C GLY A 12 -14.98 21.09 12.40
N PRO A 13 -13.75 21.62 12.53
CA PRO A 13 -12.53 20.83 12.41
C PRO A 13 -12.39 19.78 13.53
N VAL A 14 -11.83 18.62 13.18
CA VAL A 14 -11.53 17.53 14.12
C VAL A 14 -10.13 16.99 13.83
N SER A 15 -9.32 16.82 14.88
CA SER A 15 -7.94 16.30 14.78
C SER A 15 -7.72 14.98 15.53
N ASP A 16 -8.71 14.54 16.31
CA ASP A 16 -8.67 13.29 17.08
C ASP A 16 -9.66 12.29 16.46
N PRO A 17 -9.19 11.14 15.93
CA PRO A 17 -10.06 10.14 15.31
C PRO A 17 -11.20 9.68 16.23
N SER A 18 -10.98 9.60 17.54
CA SER A 18 -12.00 9.12 18.49
C SER A 18 -13.19 10.08 18.66
N LYS A 19 -13.03 11.34 18.26
CA LYS A 19 -14.09 12.37 18.28
C LYS A 19 -14.90 12.40 17.00
N LEU A 20 -14.50 11.66 15.96
CA LEU A 20 -15.28 11.55 14.74
C LEU A 20 -16.47 10.60 14.96
N PRO A 21 -17.66 10.92 14.42
CA PRO A 21 -18.79 10.02 14.50
C PRO A 21 -18.48 8.74 13.70
N LYS A 22 -18.83 7.59 14.28
CA LYS A 22 -18.98 6.36 13.50
C LYS A 22 -19.97 6.60 12.36
N TRP A 23 -19.80 5.84 11.30
CA TRP A 23 -20.71 5.90 10.17
C TRP A 23 -21.02 4.49 9.69
N ASN A 24 -21.85 4.35 8.68
CA ASN A 24 -22.24 3.07 8.11
C ASN A 24 -22.11 3.13 6.59
N TYR A 25 -22.18 2.00 5.91
CA TYR A 25 -22.37 1.92 4.46
C TYR A 25 -23.13 0.64 4.10
N ASP A 26 -23.56 0.57 2.84
CA ASP A 26 -24.19 -0.63 2.30
C ASP A 26 -23.10 -1.65 1.92
N GLY A 27 -22.92 -2.63 2.79
CA GLY A 27 -21.99 -3.75 2.61
C GLY A 27 -22.42 -4.73 1.52
N SER A 28 -23.69 -4.75 1.10
CA SER A 28 -24.10 -5.61 -0.02
C SER A 28 -23.52 -5.14 -1.35
N SER A 29 -23.40 -3.82 -1.52
CA SER A 29 -22.74 -3.17 -2.67
C SER A 29 -21.21 -3.26 -2.67
N THR A 30 -20.62 -3.90 -1.66
CA THR A 30 -19.17 -4.16 -1.55
C THR A 30 -18.85 -5.64 -1.33
N GLY A 31 -19.86 -6.52 -1.34
CA GLY A 31 -19.68 -7.96 -1.06
C GLY A 31 -19.25 -8.27 0.37
N GLN A 32 -19.56 -7.39 1.34
CA GLN A 32 -19.17 -7.50 2.74
C GLN A 32 -20.34 -7.84 3.68
N ALA A 33 -21.58 -7.79 3.19
CA ALA A 33 -22.79 -8.14 3.93
C ALA A 33 -23.90 -8.64 2.99
N PRO A 34 -24.85 -9.48 3.44
CA PRO A 34 -26.00 -9.90 2.64
C PRO A 34 -27.02 -8.77 2.47
N GLY A 35 -27.86 -8.81 1.43
CA GLY A 35 -28.83 -7.74 1.15
C GLY A 35 -29.89 -7.50 2.24
N GLN A 36 -30.26 -8.53 3.00
CA GLN A 36 -31.26 -8.45 4.07
C GLN A 36 -30.72 -7.88 5.40
N ASP A 37 -29.40 -7.82 5.55
CA ASP A 37 -28.68 -7.26 6.71
C ASP A 37 -27.39 -6.63 6.20
N SER A 38 -27.55 -5.54 5.45
CA SER A 38 -26.49 -4.99 4.60
C SER A 38 -25.61 -3.97 5.31
N GLU A 39 -25.97 -3.54 6.52
CA GLU A 39 -25.29 -2.45 7.19
C GLU A 39 -23.91 -2.88 7.71
N VAL A 40 -22.88 -2.13 7.33
CA VAL A 40 -21.52 -2.26 7.89
C VAL A 40 -21.09 -0.94 8.48
N ILE A 41 -20.54 -0.97 9.69
CA ILE A 41 -20.17 0.19 10.49
C ILE A 41 -18.69 0.53 10.30
N LEU A 42 -18.42 1.79 9.98
CA LEU A 42 -17.10 2.40 9.84
C LEU A 42 -16.67 3.03 11.18
N TYR A 43 -15.51 2.62 11.65
CA TYR A 43 -14.88 3.13 12.85
C TYR A 43 -13.68 3.99 12.43
N PRO A 44 -13.67 5.30 12.73
CA PRO A 44 -12.54 6.18 12.40
C PRO A 44 -11.27 5.78 13.15
N GLN A 45 -10.14 5.67 12.42
CA GLN A 45 -8.87 5.18 12.97
C GLN A 45 -7.72 6.16 12.80
N ALA A 46 -7.61 6.80 11.64
CA ALA A 46 -6.55 7.78 11.36
C ALA A 46 -7.12 8.96 10.56
N ILE A 47 -6.61 10.17 10.85
CA ILE A 47 -6.98 11.41 10.18
C ILE A 47 -5.78 11.92 9.39
N PHE A 48 -6.01 12.26 8.13
CA PHE A 48 -5.04 12.93 7.26
C PHE A 48 -5.68 14.17 6.66
N ARG A 49 -4.88 15.17 6.26
CA ARG A 49 -5.42 16.33 5.52
C ARG A 49 -5.86 15.88 4.13
N ASP A 50 -6.98 16.38 3.62
CA ASP A 50 -7.44 16.06 2.27
C ASP A 50 -6.68 16.91 1.22
N PRO A 51 -5.76 16.32 0.42
CA PRO A 51 -4.98 17.09 -0.57
C PRO A 51 -5.82 17.56 -1.76
N PHE A 52 -7.02 16.99 -1.96
CA PHE A 52 -7.90 17.33 -3.07
C PHE A 52 -8.80 18.50 -2.70
N ARG A 53 -9.48 18.42 -1.54
CA ARG A 53 -10.39 19.47 -1.07
C ARG A 53 -9.67 20.61 -0.35
N ARG A 54 -8.47 20.37 0.18
CA ARG A 54 -7.62 21.34 0.90
C ARG A 54 -8.35 21.99 2.08
N GLY A 55 -7.77 23.05 2.66
CA GLY A 55 -8.33 23.75 3.82
C GLY A 55 -8.42 22.83 5.04
N SER A 56 -9.52 22.92 5.78
CA SER A 56 -9.77 22.11 6.98
C SER A 56 -10.43 20.75 6.69
N ASN A 57 -10.48 20.33 5.42
CA ASN A 57 -11.05 19.04 5.03
C ASN A 57 -10.06 17.90 5.34
N ILE A 58 -10.60 16.72 5.67
CA ILE A 58 -9.83 15.57 6.11
C ILE A 58 -10.19 14.30 5.33
N LEU A 59 -9.20 13.43 5.16
CA LEU A 59 -9.38 12.01 4.85
C LEU A 59 -9.38 11.22 6.16
N VAL A 60 -10.22 10.20 6.23
CA VAL A 60 -10.35 9.36 7.42
C VAL A 60 -10.18 7.91 7.00
N ILE A 61 -9.11 7.27 7.49
CA ILE A 61 -8.95 5.81 7.38
C ILE A 61 -9.85 5.18 8.44
N CYS A 62 -10.66 4.22 8.01
CA CYS A 62 -11.59 3.49 8.85
C CYS A 62 -11.31 2.00 8.82
N ASP A 63 -11.65 1.30 9.89
CA ASP A 63 -11.92 -0.13 9.86
C ASP A 63 -13.41 -0.42 9.94
N ALA A 64 -13.78 -1.68 9.70
CA ALA A 64 -15.15 -2.09 9.40
C ALA A 64 -15.65 -3.19 10.34
N TYR A 65 -16.90 -3.03 10.79
CA TYR A 65 -17.54 -3.88 11.79
C TYR A 65 -18.99 -4.16 11.44
N THR A 66 -19.53 -5.27 11.94
CA THR A 66 -20.98 -5.50 11.95
C THR A 66 -21.67 -4.52 12.92
N PRO A 67 -23.00 -4.34 12.82
CA PRO A 67 -23.76 -3.55 13.80
C PRO A 67 -23.62 -4.06 15.24
N ALA A 68 -23.36 -5.37 15.43
CA ALA A 68 -23.08 -5.98 16.72
C ALA A 68 -21.70 -5.64 17.30
N GLY A 69 -20.83 -4.97 16.53
CA GLY A 69 -19.49 -4.58 16.96
C GLY A 69 -18.39 -5.60 16.67
N GLU A 70 -18.68 -6.63 15.86
CA GLU A 70 -17.71 -7.64 15.47
C GLU A 70 -16.94 -7.23 14.22
N PRO A 71 -15.60 -7.40 14.14
CA PRO A 71 -14.85 -7.06 12.94
C PRO A 71 -15.26 -7.98 11.79
N ILE A 72 -15.62 -7.40 10.63
CA ILE A 72 -15.97 -8.21 9.46
C ILE A 72 -14.75 -9.01 8.94
N PRO A 73 -14.93 -10.11 8.18
CA PRO A 73 -13.81 -10.97 7.77
C PRO A 73 -12.67 -10.28 7.02
N THR A 74 -12.97 -9.19 6.31
CA THR A 74 -11.99 -8.37 5.56
C THR A 74 -11.31 -7.31 6.42
N ASN A 75 -11.75 -7.06 7.67
CA ASN A 75 -11.07 -6.18 8.61
C ASN A 75 -9.81 -6.86 9.18
N LYS A 76 -8.71 -6.75 8.44
CA LYS A 76 -7.39 -7.26 8.88
C LYS A 76 -6.73 -6.33 9.91
N ARG A 77 -7.14 -5.05 9.94
CA ARG A 77 -6.59 -4.03 10.84
C ARG A 77 -6.85 -4.35 12.30
N CYS A 78 -8.05 -4.81 12.66
CA CYS A 78 -8.40 -5.16 14.04
C CYS A 78 -7.43 -6.20 14.65
N ARG A 79 -7.08 -7.26 13.88
CA ARG A 79 -6.11 -8.27 14.34
C ARG A 79 -4.69 -7.69 14.46
N ALA A 80 -4.26 -6.87 13.49
CA ALA A 80 -2.97 -6.21 13.54
C ALA A 80 -2.85 -5.26 14.75
N ALA A 81 -3.91 -4.49 15.03
CA ALA A 81 -3.97 -3.58 16.18
C ALA A 81 -3.81 -4.33 17.51
N LYS A 82 -4.42 -5.53 17.65
CA LYS A 82 -4.21 -6.39 18.83
C LYS A 82 -2.75 -6.81 19.01
N ILE A 83 -2.07 -7.17 17.93
CA ILE A 83 -0.64 -7.55 17.97
C ILE A 83 0.22 -6.36 18.36
N PHE A 84 0.03 -5.20 17.74
CA PHE A 84 0.81 -3.99 18.05
C PHE A 84 0.50 -3.39 19.43
N SER A 85 -0.68 -3.70 19.99
CA SER A 85 -1.04 -3.33 21.37
C SER A 85 -0.50 -4.31 22.42
N HIS A 86 0.06 -5.45 22.02
CA HIS A 86 0.65 -6.38 22.96
C HIS A 86 1.86 -5.74 23.65
N PRO A 87 1.97 -5.75 24.99
CA PRO A 87 3.02 -5.03 25.71
C PRO A 87 4.44 -5.33 25.23
N ASP A 88 4.76 -6.59 24.98
CA ASP A 88 6.08 -7.01 24.48
C ASP A 88 6.40 -6.46 23.08
N VAL A 89 5.39 -6.37 22.21
CA VAL A 89 5.56 -5.83 20.85
C VAL A 89 5.69 -4.31 20.89
N ALA A 90 4.85 -3.65 21.70
CA ALA A 90 4.89 -2.21 21.89
C ALA A 90 6.23 -1.74 22.48
N ALA A 91 6.78 -2.49 23.43
CA ALA A 91 8.10 -2.21 24.04
C ALA A 91 9.26 -2.29 23.04
N GLU A 92 9.13 -3.14 22.02
CA GLU A 92 10.12 -3.30 20.95
C GLU A 92 10.03 -2.22 19.87
N VAL A 93 9.04 -1.32 19.88
CA VAL A 93 8.93 -0.15 18.97
C VAL A 93 9.25 -0.53 17.50
N THR A 94 8.40 -1.39 16.94
CA THR A 94 8.57 -1.94 15.60
C THR A 94 8.44 -0.84 14.54
N TRP A 95 9.46 -0.71 13.69
CA TRP A 95 9.50 0.22 12.56
C TRP A 95 9.32 -0.53 11.26
N TYR A 96 8.57 0.07 10.34
CA TYR A 96 8.35 -0.42 9.00
C TYR A 96 8.66 0.67 7.98
N GLY A 97 9.40 0.30 6.93
CA GLY A 97 9.53 1.07 5.70
C GLY A 97 8.98 0.24 4.54
N LEU A 98 7.97 0.73 3.86
CA LEU A 98 7.20 -0.03 2.86
C LEU A 98 7.42 0.59 1.48
N GLU A 99 8.00 -0.20 0.57
CA GLU A 99 8.32 0.17 -0.80
C GLU A 99 7.19 -0.32 -1.71
N GLN A 100 6.27 0.56 -2.10
CA GLN A 100 5.13 0.20 -2.94
C GLN A 100 5.45 0.41 -4.41
N GLU A 101 5.67 -0.67 -5.15
CA GLU A 101 5.76 -0.62 -6.60
C GLU A 101 4.37 -0.71 -7.24
N TYR A 102 4.19 -0.07 -8.38
CA TYR A 102 2.93 -0.09 -9.12
C TYR A 102 3.15 0.20 -10.60
N THR A 103 2.19 -0.19 -11.43
CA THR A 103 2.24 0.08 -12.87
C THR A 103 1.06 0.93 -13.30
N LEU A 104 1.34 1.96 -14.10
CA LEU A 104 0.33 2.83 -14.71
C LEU A 104 -0.11 2.22 -16.05
N LEU A 105 -1.42 2.10 -16.25
CA LEU A 105 -2.01 1.51 -17.44
C LEU A 105 -2.94 2.51 -18.17
N GLN A 106 -2.95 2.44 -19.49
CA GLN A 106 -3.88 3.14 -20.35
C GLN A 106 -5.32 2.65 -20.08
N LYS A 107 -6.25 3.58 -19.93
CA LYS A 107 -7.61 3.30 -19.44
C LYS A 107 -8.38 2.27 -20.27
N ASP A 108 -8.36 2.45 -21.59
CA ASP A 108 -9.25 1.72 -22.50
C ASP A 108 -8.69 0.36 -22.90
N VAL A 109 -7.38 0.28 -23.13
CA VAL A 109 -6.70 -0.94 -23.58
C VAL A 109 -6.05 -1.75 -22.46
N LYS A 110 -5.99 -1.20 -21.23
CA LYS A 110 -5.31 -1.81 -20.07
C LYS A 110 -3.86 -2.22 -20.35
N TRP A 111 -3.20 -1.46 -21.23
CA TRP A 111 -1.80 -1.64 -21.60
C TRP A 111 -0.91 -0.62 -20.88
N PRO A 112 0.37 -0.89 -20.58
CA PRO A 112 1.17 0.04 -19.78
C PRO A 112 1.29 1.43 -20.41
N LEU A 113 1.34 2.45 -19.56
CA LEU A 113 1.44 3.84 -19.99
C LEU A 113 2.77 4.08 -20.72
N GLY A 114 2.71 4.73 -21.88
CA GLY A 114 3.88 4.97 -22.73
C GLY A 114 4.23 3.82 -23.69
N TRP A 115 3.56 2.67 -23.59
CA TRP A 115 3.78 1.56 -24.50
C TRP A 115 2.96 1.72 -25.78
N PRO A 116 3.49 1.31 -26.95
CA PRO A 116 2.71 1.26 -28.18
C PRO A 116 1.59 0.22 -28.04
N ILE A 117 0.39 0.56 -28.51
CA ILE A 117 -0.77 -0.34 -28.47
C ILE A 117 -0.45 -1.61 -29.28
N GLY A 118 -0.58 -2.78 -28.65
CA GLY A 118 -0.27 -4.07 -29.27
C GLY A 118 1.23 -4.34 -29.48
N GLY A 119 2.10 -3.51 -28.91
CA GLY A 119 3.54 -3.66 -29.01
C GLY A 119 4.26 -3.43 -27.67
N TYR A 120 5.59 -3.45 -27.76
CA TYR A 120 6.50 -3.28 -26.64
C TYR A 120 7.45 -2.10 -26.93
N PRO A 121 7.88 -1.36 -25.90
CA PRO A 121 8.97 -0.41 -26.04
C PRO A 121 10.31 -1.17 -26.19
N GLY A 122 11.43 -0.44 -26.22
CA GLY A 122 12.75 -1.06 -26.15
C GLY A 122 12.95 -1.90 -24.87
N PRO A 123 13.93 -2.81 -24.82
CA PRO A 123 14.17 -3.66 -23.66
C PRO A 123 14.46 -2.84 -22.39
N GLN A 124 14.28 -3.48 -21.22
CA GLN A 124 14.58 -2.88 -19.92
C GLN A 124 16.04 -2.43 -19.81
N GLY A 125 16.29 -1.39 -19.01
CA GLY A 125 17.62 -0.79 -18.85
C GLY A 125 17.58 0.74 -18.71
N PRO A 126 17.07 1.49 -19.70
CA PRO A 126 17.08 2.95 -19.66
C PRO A 126 16.00 3.58 -18.77
N TYR A 127 15.06 2.79 -18.25
CA TYR A 127 13.86 3.28 -17.57
C TYR A 127 14.05 3.53 -16.08
N TYR A 128 14.79 2.65 -15.39
CA TYR A 128 15.04 2.78 -13.95
C TYR A 128 15.72 4.10 -13.64
N CYS A 129 15.11 4.91 -12.77
CA CYS A 129 15.53 6.28 -12.46
C CYS A 129 15.77 7.18 -13.71
N GLY A 130 15.17 6.85 -14.85
CA GLY A 130 15.39 7.54 -16.11
C GLY A 130 14.77 8.94 -16.18
N ALA A 131 15.40 9.84 -16.94
CA ALA A 131 14.87 11.16 -17.25
C ALA A 131 14.75 11.35 -18.77
N GLY A 132 13.62 11.89 -19.22
CA GLY A 132 13.31 12.07 -20.65
C GLY A 132 11.93 11.51 -21.01
N VAL A 133 11.31 12.09 -22.04
CA VAL A 133 9.99 11.69 -22.55
C VAL A 133 9.98 10.26 -23.11
N ASP A 134 11.14 9.77 -23.53
CA ASP A 134 11.38 8.43 -24.05
C ASP A 134 11.62 7.37 -22.97
N LYS A 135 11.68 7.77 -21.68
CA LYS A 135 12.08 6.90 -20.56
C LYS A 135 11.09 6.92 -19.40
N ALA A 136 10.56 8.10 -19.04
CA ALA A 136 9.76 8.29 -17.83
C ALA A 136 8.31 8.65 -18.16
N PHE A 137 7.43 7.64 -18.11
CA PHE A 137 6.02 7.77 -18.46
C PHE A 137 5.15 7.95 -17.21
N GLY A 138 4.45 9.09 -17.09
CA GLY A 138 3.54 9.36 -15.95
C GLY A 138 4.18 10.04 -14.73
N ARG A 139 5.31 10.74 -14.92
CA ARG A 139 5.99 11.47 -13.83
C ARG A 139 5.11 12.55 -13.18
N ASP A 140 4.21 13.14 -13.95
CA ASP A 140 3.21 14.10 -13.46
C ASP A 140 2.30 13.51 -12.37
N ILE A 141 1.84 12.27 -12.54
CA ILE A 141 1.07 11.53 -11.54
C ILE A 141 1.91 11.31 -10.28
N VAL A 142 3.17 10.90 -10.46
CA VAL A 142 4.10 10.54 -9.37
C VAL A 142 4.45 11.77 -8.53
N ASP A 143 4.83 12.88 -9.16
CA ASP A 143 5.21 14.12 -8.46
C ASP A 143 3.99 14.76 -7.78
N ALA A 144 2.79 14.66 -8.39
CA ALA A 144 1.55 15.10 -7.76
C ALA A 144 1.21 14.24 -6.53
N HIS A 145 1.36 12.92 -6.63
CA HIS A 145 1.15 11.98 -5.52
C HIS A 145 2.10 12.24 -4.37
N TYR A 146 3.39 12.45 -4.66
CA TYR A 146 4.38 12.73 -3.63
C TYR A 146 4.01 14.00 -2.84
N LYS A 147 3.70 15.10 -3.52
CA LYS A 147 3.26 16.34 -2.87
C LYS A 147 1.94 16.17 -2.12
N ALA A 148 1.00 15.39 -2.65
CA ALA A 148 -0.27 15.13 -2.00
C ALA A 148 -0.09 14.33 -0.70
N CYS A 149 0.78 13.32 -0.68
CA CYS A 149 1.12 12.56 0.53
C CYS A 149 1.80 13.43 1.59
N LEU A 150 2.78 14.25 1.19
CA LEU A 150 3.43 15.22 2.09
C LEU A 150 2.41 16.21 2.68
N TYR A 151 1.52 16.74 1.84
CA TYR A 151 0.43 17.61 2.29
C TYR A 151 -0.50 16.87 3.25
N ALA A 152 -0.88 15.63 2.95
CA ALA A 152 -1.77 14.82 3.79
C ALA A 152 -1.18 14.54 5.18
N GLY A 153 0.15 14.59 5.32
CA GLY A 153 0.89 14.24 6.53
C GLY A 153 1.29 12.77 6.59
N ILE A 154 1.29 12.08 5.44
CA ILE A 154 1.81 10.72 5.30
C ILE A 154 3.34 10.79 5.35
N ASN A 155 3.97 9.85 6.06
CA ASN A 155 5.43 9.76 6.16
C ASN A 155 6.04 9.13 4.89
N ILE A 156 5.81 9.75 3.74
CA ILE A 156 6.40 9.35 2.46
C ILE A 156 7.88 9.75 2.45
N SER A 157 8.77 8.81 2.18
CA SER A 157 10.23 9.00 2.29
C SER A 157 10.95 9.08 0.95
N GLY A 158 10.32 8.67 -0.14
CA GLY A 158 10.90 8.77 -1.48
C GLY A 158 10.00 8.25 -2.58
N ILE A 159 10.48 8.43 -3.80
CA ILE A 159 9.90 7.92 -5.05
C ILE A 159 11.02 7.62 -6.05
N ASN A 160 10.79 6.68 -6.97
CA ASN A 160 11.66 6.44 -8.12
C ASN A 160 10.87 5.87 -9.30
N GLY A 161 11.42 6.03 -10.51
CA GLY A 161 10.98 5.27 -11.68
C GLY A 161 11.56 3.87 -11.61
N GLU A 162 10.72 2.86 -11.85
CA GLU A 162 11.11 1.45 -11.75
C GLU A 162 11.67 0.89 -13.06
N VAL A 163 12.14 -0.36 -13.00
CA VAL A 163 12.81 -1.04 -14.13
C VAL A 163 11.90 -1.17 -15.36
N MET A 164 10.61 -1.48 -15.18
CA MET A 164 9.66 -1.60 -16.29
C MET A 164 9.15 -0.20 -16.70
N PRO A 165 9.11 0.15 -17.99
CA PRO A 165 8.58 1.44 -18.44
C PRO A 165 7.10 1.60 -18.05
N GLY A 166 6.78 2.70 -17.36
CA GLY A 166 5.44 2.94 -16.81
C GLY A 166 5.21 2.35 -15.41
N GLN A 167 6.22 1.68 -14.85
CA GLN A 167 6.27 1.25 -13.44
C GLN A 167 6.98 2.31 -12.59
N TRP A 168 6.53 2.44 -11.36
CA TRP A 168 7.03 3.41 -10.39
C TRP A 168 6.98 2.84 -8.99
N GLU A 169 7.71 3.48 -8.08
CA GLU A 169 7.70 3.16 -6.66
C GLU A 169 7.53 4.42 -5.80
N PHE A 170 6.86 4.27 -4.66
CA PHE A 170 6.94 5.21 -3.54
C PHE A 170 7.23 4.47 -2.24
N GLN A 171 7.97 5.11 -1.33
CA GLN A 171 8.31 4.55 -0.03
C GLN A 171 7.55 5.25 1.09
N VAL A 172 6.96 4.50 2.03
CA VAL A 172 6.34 5.01 3.26
C VAL A 172 7.13 4.53 4.46
N GLY A 173 7.58 5.44 5.31
CA GLY A 173 8.24 5.15 6.56
C GLY A 173 9.63 5.79 6.69
N PRO A 174 10.31 5.60 7.85
CA PRO A 174 9.96 4.62 8.88
C PRO A 174 8.74 5.02 9.71
N SER A 175 7.74 4.14 9.76
CA SER A 175 6.49 4.33 10.54
C SER A 175 6.31 3.21 11.56
N ILE A 176 5.67 3.53 12.70
CA ILE A 176 5.66 2.65 13.87
C ILE A 176 4.38 1.80 13.90
N GLY A 177 4.54 0.48 14.00
CA GLY A 177 3.45 -0.46 14.23
C GLY A 177 2.25 -0.26 13.28
N ILE A 178 1.06 -0.05 13.85
CA ILE A 178 -0.19 0.05 13.09
C ILE A 178 -0.23 1.24 12.12
N SER A 179 0.48 2.34 12.42
CA SER A 179 0.47 3.55 11.59
C SER A 179 1.06 3.32 10.20
N ALA A 180 2.03 2.41 10.06
CA ALA A 180 2.63 2.10 8.77
C ALA A 180 1.60 1.57 7.76
N ALA A 181 0.66 0.73 8.22
CA ALA A 181 -0.42 0.22 7.38
C ALA A 181 -1.46 1.31 7.08
N ASP A 182 -1.82 2.13 8.07
CA ASP A 182 -2.79 3.21 7.91
C ASP A 182 -2.29 4.25 6.88
N GLU A 183 -1.01 4.62 6.96
CA GLU A 183 -0.34 5.53 6.03
C GLU A 183 -0.22 4.94 4.62
N LEU A 184 0.17 3.66 4.48
CA LEU A 184 0.26 3.03 3.15
C LEU A 184 -1.10 2.94 2.46
N TRP A 185 -2.17 2.59 3.18
CA TRP A 185 -3.52 2.56 2.61
C TRP A 185 -4.02 3.95 2.23
N ALA A 186 -3.71 4.99 3.02
CA ALA A 186 -3.99 6.37 2.66
C ALA A 186 -3.20 6.80 1.41
N ALA A 187 -1.92 6.45 1.32
CA ALA A 187 -1.07 6.76 0.17
C ALA A 187 -1.59 6.09 -1.11
N ARG A 188 -1.98 4.81 -1.03
CA ARG A 188 -2.62 4.07 -2.14
C ARG A 188 -3.93 4.72 -2.59
N TYR A 189 -4.78 5.14 -1.66
CA TYR A 189 -6.03 5.85 -1.98
C TYR A 189 -5.76 7.17 -2.71
N ILE A 190 -4.79 7.96 -2.22
CA ILE A 190 -4.41 9.22 -2.86
C ILE A 190 -3.87 8.95 -4.27
N LEU A 191 -3.05 7.91 -4.47
CA LEU A 191 -2.53 7.54 -5.79
C LEU A 191 -3.66 7.20 -6.76
N GLU A 192 -4.58 6.31 -6.38
CA GLU A 192 -5.72 5.92 -7.21
C GLU A 192 -6.61 7.13 -7.58
N ARG A 193 -6.83 8.06 -6.63
CA ARG A 193 -7.58 9.29 -6.89
C ARG A 193 -6.86 10.26 -7.82
N ILE A 194 -5.52 10.26 -7.84
CA ILE A 194 -4.74 11.07 -8.80
C ILE A 194 -4.78 10.42 -10.18
N THR A 195 -4.66 9.10 -10.27
CA THR A 195 -4.78 8.38 -11.55
C THR A 195 -6.19 8.51 -12.14
N GLU A 196 -7.23 8.54 -11.29
CA GLU A 196 -8.62 8.88 -11.68
C GLU A 196 -8.68 10.23 -12.42
N VAL A 197 -8.07 11.29 -11.85
CA VAL A 197 -8.02 12.62 -12.46
C VAL A 197 -7.23 12.62 -13.78
N ALA A 198 -6.15 11.84 -13.84
CA ALA A 198 -5.32 11.71 -15.04
C ALA A 198 -5.95 10.82 -16.13
N GLY A 199 -7.05 10.11 -15.85
CA GLY A 199 -7.62 9.12 -16.77
C GLY A 199 -6.70 7.91 -17.00
N VAL A 200 -5.91 7.54 -15.99
CA VAL A 200 -4.98 6.41 -16.00
C VAL A 200 -5.45 5.37 -15.00
N VAL A 201 -5.19 4.09 -15.29
CA VAL A 201 -5.53 2.98 -14.41
C VAL A 201 -4.32 2.59 -13.59
N LEU A 202 -4.51 2.45 -12.27
CA LEU A 202 -3.48 1.94 -11.37
C LEU A 202 -3.55 0.41 -11.29
N SER A 203 -2.42 -0.26 -11.43
CA SER A 203 -2.29 -1.69 -11.14
C SER A 203 -1.28 -1.93 -10.02
N LEU A 204 -1.71 -2.71 -9.03
CA LEU A 204 -0.86 -3.30 -7.99
C LEU A 204 -0.71 -4.82 -8.21
N ASP A 205 -1.02 -5.32 -9.41
CA ASP A 205 -0.80 -6.73 -9.76
C ASP A 205 0.70 -7.05 -9.68
N PRO A 206 1.12 -8.15 -9.03
CA PRO A 206 2.53 -8.46 -8.85
C PRO A 206 3.25 -8.78 -10.18
N LYS A 207 2.53 -9.09 -11.25
CA LYS A 207 3.12 -9.35 -12.58
C LYS A 207 2.15 -8.85 -13.67
N PRO A 208 2.12 -7.53 -13.92
CA PRO A 208 1.12 -6.93 -14.81
C PRO A 208 1.32 -7.29 -16.28
N ILE A 209 2.56 -7.59 -16.69
CA ILE A 209 2.92 -8.04 -18.03
C ILE A 209 3.77 -9.31 -17.91
N GLU A 210 3.39 -10.34 -18.67
CA GLU A 210 4.13 -11.59 -18.73
C GLU A 210 5.45 -11.45 -19.52
N GLY A 211 6.36 -12.40 -19.32
CA GLY A 211 7.65 -12.44 -20.00
C GLY A 211 8.74 -11.63 -19.29
N ASP A 212 9.65 -11.06 -20.10
CA ASP A 212 10.93 -10.47 -19.69
C ASP A 212 10.80 -9.02 -19.17
N TRP A 213 9.78 -8.79 -18.34
CA TRP A 213 9.49 -7.51 -17.71
C TRP A 213 9.45 -7.69 -16.19
N ASN A 214 9.92 -6.71 -15.43
CA ASN A 214 9.89 -6.80 -13.98
C ASN A 214 8.45 -6.92 -13.45
N GLY A 215 8.31 -7.62 -12.32
CA GLY A 215 7.05 -7.62 -11.57
C GLY A 215 7.00 -6.46 -10.59
N ALA A 216 5.89 -6.30 -9.88
CA ALA A 216 5.70 -5.26 -8.86
C ALA A 216 5.80 -5.84 -7.45
N GLY A 217 6.77 -5.33 -6.69
CA GLY A 217 7.00 -5.65 -5.28
C GLY A 217 6.24 -4.77 -4.27
N ALA A 218 6.33 -5.19 -3.01
CA ALA A 218 5.92 -4.42 -1.84
C ALA A 218 6.96 -4.63 -0.73
N HIS A 219 8.23 -4.31 -0.99
CA HIS A 219 9.31 -4.65 -0.05
C HIS A 219 9.08 -4.01 1.32
N THR A 220 9.37 -4.79 2.36
CA THR A 220 9.10 -4.39 3.75
C THR A 220 10.41 -4.38 4.51
N ASN A 221 10.94 -3.19 4.71
CA ASN A 221 12.01 -2.91 5.64
C ASN A 221 11.46 -3.00 7.08
N TYR A 222 12.16 -3.67 7.97
CA TYR A 222 11.71 -3.90 9.34
C TYR A 222 12.85 -3.77 10.35
N SER A 223 12.55 -3.16 11.50
CA SER A 223 13.44 -3.23 12.66
C SER A 223 12.70 -3.11 13.98
N THR A 224 13.26 -3.69 15.03
CA THR A 224 12.87 -3.41 16.42
C THR A 224 13.88 -2.50 17.10
N LYS A 225 13.52 -1.96 18.27
CA LYS A 225 14.43 -1.23 19.16
C LYS A 225 15.70 -2.03 19.43
N SER A 226 15.57 -3.32 19.73
CA SER A 226 16.72 -4.20 19.96
C SER A 226 17.59 -4.39 18.72
N MET A 227 17.00 -4.46 17.52
CA MET A 227 17.77 -4.54 16.26
C MET A 227 18.56 -3.26 15.94
N ARG A 228 18.07 -2.09 16.35
CA ARG A 228 18.71 -0.80 16.07
C ARG A 228 19.81 -0.42 17.06
N ASN A 229 19.92 -1.13 18.18
CA ASN A 229 20.92 -0.86 19.22
C ASN A 229 22.18 -1.72 19.06
N GLU A 230 23.18 -1.47 19.91
CA GLU A 230 24.43 -2.24 19.95
C GLU A 230 24.17 -3.76 20.07
N GLY A 231 24.87 -4.55 19.26
CA GLY A 231 24.63 -6.00 19.14
C GLY A 231 23.39 -6.39 18.33
N GLY A 232 22.64 -5.43 17.78
CA GLY A 232 21.38 -5.65 17.08
C GLY A 232 21.46 -6.55 15.84
N TYR A 233 22.64 -6.67 15.21
CA TYR A 233 22.82 -7.58 14.06
C TYR A 233 22.56 -9.04 14.42
N GLU A 234 22.91 -9.48 15.63
CA GLU A 234 22.59 -10.84 16.09
C GLU A 234 21.09 -11.03 16.34
N VAL A 235 20.37 -9.96 16.69
CA VAL A 235 18.91 -9.97 16.79
C VAL A 235 18.28 -10.09 15.39
N ILE A 236 18.86 -9.42 14.39
CA ILE A 236 18.43 -9.51 12.99
C ILE A 236 18.56 -10.95 12.48
N LYS A 237 19.72 -11.59 12.65
CA LYS A 237 19.92 -13.00 12.22
C LYS A 237 18.88 -13.93 12.84
N LYS A 238 18.66 -13.83 14.16
CA LYS A 238 17.64 -14.62 14.87
C LYS A 238 16.22 -14.37 14.34
N ALA A 239 15.91 -13.15 13.92
CA ALA A 239 14.62 -12.85 13.31
C ALA A 239 14.50 -13.51 11.92
N ILE A 240 15.55 -13.44 11.10
CA ILE A 240 15.58 -14.05 9.78
C ILE A 240 15.46 -15.58 9.86
N GLU A 241 16.14 -16.23 10.80
CA GLU A 241 15.98 -17.66 11.08
C GLU A 241 14.51 -18.02 11.36
N LYS A 242 13.82 -17.23 12.19
CA LYS A 242 12.39 -17.42 12.48
C LYS A 242 11.50 -17.18 11.26
N LEU A 243 11.84 -16.24 10.37
CA LEU A 243 11.12 -16.03 9.12
C LEU A 243 11.24 -17.26 8.21
N GLY A 244 12.44 -17.85 8.10
CA GLY A 244 12.66 -19.04 7.29
C GLY A 244 11.80 -20.24 7.71
N LEU A 245 11.59 -20.41 9.03
CA LEU A 245 10.73 -21.47 9.57
C LEU A 245 9.25 -21.30 9.25
N ARG A 246 8.81 -20.11 8.83
CA ARG A 246 7.40 -19.78 8.54
C ARG A 246 7.19 -19.28 7.11
N HIS A 247 8.14 -19.57 6.21
CA HIS A 247 8.14 -19.08 4.84
C HIS A 247 6.82 -19.40 4.11
N LYS A 248 6.35 -20.65 4.21
CA LYS A 248 5.14 -21.10 3.54
C LYS A 248 3.89 -20.36 4.02
N GLU A 249 3.76 -20.14 5.32
CA GLU A 249 2.66 -19.39 5.92
C GLU A 249 2.70 -17.90 5.54
N HIS A 250 3.89 -17.33 5.45
CA HIS A 250 4.09 -15.94 5.04
C HIS A 250 3.74 -15.74 3.56
N ILE A 251 4.22 -16.61 2.67
CA ILE A 251 3.89 -16.56 1.24
C ILE A 251 2.37 -16.59 1.02
N ALA A 252 1.64 -17.43 1.75
CA ALA A 252 0.18 -17.49 1.68
C ALA A 252 -0.52 -16.17 2.09
N ALA A 253 0.17 -15.27 2.79
CA ALA A 253 -0.35 -13.98 3.23
C ALA A 253 0.27 -12.77 2.49
N TYR A 254 1.27 -12.97 1.63
CA TYR A 254 2.02 -11.90 0.96
C TYR A 254 1.38 -11.41 -0.35
N GLY A 255 0.17 -11.88 -0.64
CA GLY A 255 -0.63 -11.45 -1.80
C GLY A 255 -0.81 -12.57 -2.82
N GLU A 256 -1.99 -12.61 -3.40
CA GLU A 256 -2.36 -13.54 -4.48
C GLU A 256 -1.63 -13.15 -5.78
N GLY A 257 -1.30 -14.14 -6.62
CA GLY A 257 -0.61 -13.92 -7.90
C GLY A 257 0.92 -13.84 -7.81
N ASN A 258 1.50 -13.92 -6.61
CA ASN A 258 2.95 -13.84 -6.41
C ASN A 258 3.74 -14.97 -7.07
N GLU A 259 3.12 -16.11 -7.36
CA GLU A 259 3.72 -17.21 -8.11
C GLU A 259 4.15 -16.81 -9.53
N ARG A 260 3.54 -15.77 -10.10
CA ARG A 260 3.92 -15.20 -11.40
C ARG A 260 5.13 -14.25 -11.31
N ARG A 261 5.41 -13.74 -10.11
CA ARG A 261 6.48 -12.76 -9.84
C ARG A 261 7.73 -13.43 -9.28
N LEU A 262 7.57 -14.20 -8.21
CA LEU A 262 8.65 -14.83 -7.43
C LEU A 262 9.18 -16.09 -8.12
N THR A 263 10.00 -15.90 -9.15
CA THR A 263 10.44 -16.96 -10.06
C THR A 263 11.93 -17.25 -10.01
N GLY A 264 12.70 -16.51 -9.21
CA GLY A 264 14.17 -16.56 -9.22
C GLY A 264 14.82 -15.68 -10.29
N LYS A 265 14.02 -15.00 -11.12
CA LYS A 265 14.44 -14.05 -12.16
C LYS A 265 13.99 -12.64 -11.80
N HIS A 266 14.48 -11.63 -12.53
CA HIS A 266 14.08 -10.22 -12.37
C HIS A 266 14.18 -9.78 -10.90
N GLU A 267 15.36 -9.98 -10.32
CA GLU A 267 15.68 -9.56 -8.95
C GLU A 267 14.77 -10.18 -7.86
N THR A 268 14.10 -11.31 -8.14
CA THR A 268 13.29 -12.05 -7.15
C THR A 268 13.91 -13.38 -6.76
N ALA A 269 13.57 -13.87 -5.56
CA ALA A 269 13.77 -15.27 -5.19
C ALA A 269 12.65 -16.17 -5.76
N ASP A 270 12.92 -17.46 -5.92
CA ASP A 270 11.89 -18.47 -6.20
C ASP A 270 10.92 -18.60 -5.01
N ILE A 271 9.62 -18.63 -5.30
CA ILE A 271 8.55 -18.64 -4.28
C ILE A 271 8.67 -19.81 -3.29
N ASN A 272 9.25 -20.93 -3.70
CA ASN A 272 9.38 -22.12 -2.85
C ASN A 272 10.65 -22.11 -1.99
N THR A 273 11.57 -21.18 -2.21
CA THR A 273 12.91 -21.20 -1.60
C THR A 273 13.16 -19.95 -0.77
N PHE A 274 13.36 -20.12 0.54
CA PHE A 274 13.78 -19.02 1.42
C PHE A 274 15.30 -18.83 1.35
N LYS A 275 15.76 -17.60 1.12
CA LYS A 275 17.18 -17.20 1.11
C LYS A 275 17.33 -15.78 1.66
N TRP A 276 18.47 -15.49 2.26
CA TRP A 276 18.88 -14.17 2.76
C TRP A 276 20.40 -14.02 2.71
#